data_AF-A0A3P3XRP4-F1
#
_entry.id   AF-A0A3P3XRP4-F1
#
_cell.length_a   1.000
_cell.length_b   1.000
_cell.length_c   1.000
_cell.angle_alpha   90.00
_cell.angle_beta   90.00
_cell.angle_gamma   90.00
#
_symmetry.space_group_name_H-M   'P 1'
#
loop_
_entity.id
_entity.type
_entity.pdbx_description
1 polymer ?
#
loop_
_entity_poly.entity_id
_entity_poly.type
_entity_poly.pdbx_seq_one_letter_code
_entity_poly.pdbx_strand_id
1 'polypeptide(L)'
;MQETLYPKDAKKLRYLENHDQERAAHRLAADGPLRAWTALYQFLPGVSMTYMGQERALDHRPDLFERDPIEPERGDMEFERYFRESLRAAKEAKQRAPFFSWSVAEDGTVYCLRSTEAALNPHPVDQTLLKKGNYLLVAQPEGEATRGNATASAAPFSFGGTDLLSGEKVRVSGGATPAYAPAMLIRLGD
;
A
#
# COMPACT_ATOMS: atom_id res chain seq x y z
N MET A 1 1.63 18.30 -4.55
CA MET A 1 0.19 18.58 -4.33
C MET A 1 -0.12 18.73 -2.83
N GLN A 2 -0.13 17.68 -1.99
CA GLN A 2 -0.54 17.87 -0.57
C GLN A 2 0.39 18.82 0.21
N GLU A 3 1.69 18.58 0.21
CA GLU A 3 2.66 19.38 0.99
C GLU A 3 2.85 20.81 0.45
N THR A 4 2.40 21.07 -0.78
CA THR A 4 2.53 22.35 -1.46
C THR A 4 1.26 23.20 -1.41
N LEU A 5 0.11 22.61 -1.03
CA LEU A 5 -1.20 23.26 -1.03
C LEU A 5 -1.76 23.52 0.37
N TYR A 6 -1.38 22.70 1.35
CA TYR A 6 -1.92 22.79 2.71
C TYR A 6 -0.84 23.22 3.71
N PRO A 7 -1.23 23.75 4.89
CA PRO A 7 -0.30 24.00 5.98
C PRO A 7 0.54 22.75 6.29
N LYS A 8 1.78 22.97 6.73
CA LYS A 8 2.77 21.91 7.00
C LYS A 8 2.24 20.76 7.85
N ASP A 9 1.38 21.07 8.83
CA ASP A 9 0.87 20.07 9.78
C ASP A 9 -0.46 19.43 9.37
N ALA A 10 -1.03 19.82 8.23
CA ALA A 10 -2.29 19.26 7.75
C ALA A 10 -2.17 17.75 7.48
N LYS A 11 -3.09 16.98 8.08
CA LYS A 11 -3.17 15.53 7.88
C LYS A 11 -4.33 15.21 6.95
N LYS A 12 -4.01 14.75 5.74
CA LYS A 12 -5.02 14.27 4.80
C LYS A 12 -5.60 12.95 5.27
N LEU A 13 -6.93 12.86 5.27
CA LEU A 13 -7.64 11.59 5.43
C LEU A 13 -7.51 10.79 4.13
N ARG A 14 -7.07 9.54 4.23
CA ARG A 14 -6.88 8.59 3.12
C ARG A 14 -7.89 7.48 3.28
N TYR A 15 -8.68 7.22 2.26
CA TYR A 15 -9.70 6.18 2.28
C TYR A 15 -9.81 5.53 0.91
N LEU A 16 -10.22 4.26 0.90
CA LEU A 16 -10.62 3.58 -0.33
C LEU A 16 -12.13 3.68 -0.53
N GLU A 17 -12.91 3.71 0.54
CA GLU A 17 -14.36 3.72 0.55
C GLU A 17 -14.88 4.50 1.76
N ASN A 18 -16.17 4.83 1.72
CA ASN A 18 -16.94 5.43 2.81
C ASN A 18 -18.43 5.07 2.61
N HIS A 19 -19.33 5.68 3.38
CA HIS A 19 -20.77 5.40 3.28
C HIS A 19 -21.41 5.87 1.96
N ASP A 20 -20.81 6.84 1.27
CA ASP A 20 -21.34 7.43 0.04
C ASP A 20 -20.86 6.73 -1.24
N GLN A 21 -19.95 5.75 -1.13
CA GLN A 21 -19.26 5.15 -2.26
C GLN A 21 -19.38 3.63 -2.23
N GLU A 22 -19.44 3.01 -3.41
CA GLU A 22 -19.34 1.56 -3.53
C GLU A 22 -18.07 1.03 -2.86
N ARG A 23 -18.21 -0.13 -2.22
CA ARG A 23 -17.12 -0.79 -1.50
C ARG A 23 -15.90 -0.97 -2.40
N ALA A 24 -14.72 -0.86 -1.80
CA ALA A 24 -13.45 -1.13 -2.45
C ALA A 24 -13.42 -2.56 -2.99
N ALA A 25 -13.92 -3.54 -2.23
CA ALA A 25 -14.03 -4.92 -2.69
C ALA A 25 -14.95 -5.09 -3.91
N HIS A 26 -16.02 -4.29 -4.00
CA HIS A 26 -16.90 -4.27 -5.17
C HIS A 26 -16.19 -3.69 -6.42
N ARG A 27 -15.47 -2.58 -6.26
CA ARG A 27 -14.76 -1.91 -7.36
C ARG A 27 -13.46 -2.61 -7.76
N LEU A 28 -12.80 -3.28 -6.83
CA LEU A 28 -11.53 -3.99 -6.96
C LEU A 28 -11.78 -5.49 -6.80
N ALA A 29 -12.67 -6.05 -7.62
CA ALA A 29 -13.18 -7.42 -7.50
C ALA A 29 -12.10 -8.53 -7.51
N ALA A 30 -10.86 -8.20 -7.89
CA ALA A 30 -9.71 -9.10 -7.77
C ALA A 30 -8.96 -8.86 -6.43
N ASP A 31 -8.70 -9.94 -5.69
CA ASP A 31 -8.01 -9.92 -4.39
C ASP A 31 -6.65 -9.19 -4.44
N GLY A 32 -5.90 -9.34 -5.53
CA GLY A 32 -4.63 -8.66 -5.74
C GLY A 32 -4.73 -7.12 -5.67
N PRO A 33 -5.42 -6.46 -6.62
CA PRO A 33 -5.67 -5.02 -6.57
C PRO A 33 -6.20 -4.52 -5.22
N LEU A 34 -7.14 -5.24 -4.59
CA LEU A 34 -7.68 -4.85 -3.28
C LEU A 34 -6.59 -4.81 -2.20
N ARG A 35 -5.73 -5.84 -2.13
CA ARG A 35 -4.57 -5.88 -1.22
C ARG A 35 -3.58 -4.75 -1.50
N ALA A 36 -3.22 -4.56 -2.78
CA ALA A 36 -2.28 -3.53 -3.22
C ALA A 36 -2.73 -2.12 -2.81
N TRP A 37 -3.99 -1.77 -3.14
CA TRP A 37 -4.59 -0.49 -2.76
C TRP A 37 -4.70 -0.34 -1.24
N THR A 38 -5.01 -1.43 -0.52
CA THR A 38 -5.09 -1.45 0.95
C THR A 38 -3.75 -1.10 1.60
N ALA A 39 -2.67 -1.75 1.20
CA ALA A 39 -1.34 -1.42 1.70
C ALA A 39 -0.93 0.01 1.33
N LEU A 40 -1.22 0.44 0.09
CA LEU A 40 -0.89 1.77 -0.38
C LEU A 40 -1.54 2.87 0.46
N TYR A 41 -2.88 2.89 0.61
CA TYR A 41 -3.55 3.98 1.33
C TYR A 41 -3.19 4.00 2.82
N GLN A 42 -2.92 2.83 3.42
CA GLN A 42 -2.46 2.72 4.81
C GLN A 42 -1.04 3.28 4.99
N PHE A 43 -0.17 3.14 3.98
CA PHE A 43 1.22 3.59 4.04
C PHE A 43 1.41 5.08 3.72
N LEU A 44 0.54 5.66 2.90
CA LEU A 44 0.60 7.09 2.49
C LEU A 44 0.66 8.07 3.68
N PRO A 45 1.29 9.25 3.52
CA PRO A 45 1.23 10.33 4.50
C PRO A 45 -0.22 10.78 4.77
N GLY A 46 -0.53 10.90 6.06
CA GLY A 46 -1.87 11.22 6.56
C GLY A 46 -2.45 10.14 7.46
N VAL A 47 -3.77 10.21 7.64
CA VAL A 47 -4.56 9.30 8.48
C VAL A 47 -5.34 8.37 7.56
N SER A 48 -5.21 7.06 7.75
CA SER A 48 -6.00 6.06 7.03
C SER A 48 -7.35 5.89 7.72
N MET A 49 -8.45 6.05 6.97
CA MET A 49 -9.81 5.74 7.41
C MET A 49 -10.19 4.34 6.94
N THR A 50 -10.77 3.56 7.85
CA THR A 50 -11.39 2.27 7.56
C THR A 50 -12.89 2.42 7.75
N TYR A 51 -13.67 2.08 6.73
CA TYR A 51 -15.12 1.99 6.87
C TYR A 51 -15.51 0.60 7.39
N MET A 52 -16.53 0.48 8.24
CA MET A 52 -16.82 -0.78 8.93
C MET A 52 -17.13 -1.91 7.93
N GLY A 53 -16.44 -3.04 8.06
CA GLY A 53 -16.52 -4.17 7.13
C GLY A 53 -15.51 -4.12 5.98
N GLN A 54 -14.84 -3.00 5.74
CA GLN A 54 -13.77 -2.88 4.74
C GLN A 54 -12.62 -3.82 5.07
N GLU A 55 -12.29 -3.98 6.36
CA GLU A 55 -11.25 -4.87 6.86
C GLU A 55 -11.54 -6.35 6.57
N ARG A 56 -12.79 -6.69 6.26
CA ARG A 56 -13.20 -8.04 5.88
C ARG A 56 -13.56 -8.15 4.39
N ALA A 57 -13.17 -7.17 3.58
CA ALA A 57 -13.50 -7.10 2.16
C ALA A 57 -15.00 -7.26 1.85
N LEU A 58 -15.90 -6.74 2.70
CA LEU A 58 -17.32 -6.72 2.38
C LEU A 58 -17.56 -5.87 1.11
N ASP A 59 -18.33 -6.41 0.18
CA ASP A 59 -18.60 -5.82 -1.14
C ASP A 59 -19.95 -5.09 -1.21
N HIS A 60 -20.88 -5.42 -0.32
CA HIS A 60 -22.16 -4.74 -0.21
C HIS A 60 -22.02 -3.36 0.45
N ARG A 61 -22.54 -2.31 -0.22
CA ARG A 61 -22.68 -0.97 0.34
C ARG A 61 -24.01 -0.89 1.11
N PRO A 62 -23.98 -0.64 2.44
CA PRO A 62 -25.21 -0.49 3.21
C PRO A 62 -26.07 0.65 2.69
N ASP A 63 -27.39 0.42 2.60
CA ASP A 63 -28.36 1.46 2.30
C ASP A 63 -28.36 2.56 3.37
N LEU A 64 -28.61 3.81 2.93
CA LEU A 64 -28.57 4.99 3.81
C LEU A 64 -29.94 5.33 4.41
N PHE A 65 -31.03 4.80 3.85
CA PHE A 65 -32.41 5.18 4.17
C PHE A 65 -33.20 4.01 4.77
N GLU A 66 -32.93 2.79 4.31
CA GLU A 66 -33.55 1.56 4.78
C GLU A 66 -32.65 0.80 5.75
N ARG A 67 -33.25 -0.06 6.56
CA ARG A 67 -32.48 -0.90 7.49
C ARG A 67 -31.67 -1.94 6.71
N ASP A 68 -30.36 -1.74 6.69
CA ASP A 68 -29.42 -2.61 6.00
C ASP A 68 -28.19 -2.89 6.88
N PRO A 69 -28.28 -3.85 7.81
CA PRO A 69 -27.22 -4.12 8.77
C PRO A 69 -26.01 -4.78 8.09
N ILE A 70 -24.82 -4.49 8.62
CA ILE A 70 -23.60 -5.17 8.18
C ILE A 70 -23.60 -6.61 8.69
N GLU A 71 -23.14 -7.53 7.84
CA GLU A 71 -23.05 -8.97 8.09
C GLU A 71 -21.56 -9.41 8.11
N PRO A 72 -20.84 -9.27 9.25
CA PRO A 72 -19.41 -9.57 9.34
C PRO A 72 -19.03 -11.02 9.01
N GLU A 73 -19.98 -11.94 9.15
CA GLU A 73 -19.83 -13.38 8.92
C GLU A 73 -19.63 -13.70 7.44
N ARG A 74 -20.03 -12.80 6.53
CA ARG A 74 -19.80 -12.92 5.08
C ARG A 74 -18.41 -12.44 4.65
N GLY A 75 -17.64 -11.91 5.59
CA GLY A 75 -16.34 -11.31 5.34
C GLY A 75 -15.20 -12.31 5.19
N ASP A 76 -14.14 -11.88 4.52
CA ASP A 76 -12.92 -12.64 4.31
C ASP A 76 -11.96 -12.51 5.52
N MET A 77 -11.76 -13.61 6.23
CA MET A 77 -10.87 -13.70 7.39
C MET A 77 -9.38 -13.60 7.04
N GLU A 78 -8.97 -14.05 5.85
CA GLU A 78 -7.59 -13.94 5.39
C GLU A 78 -7.28 -12.53 4.91
N PHE A 79 -8.25 -11.86 4.31
CA PHE A 79 -8.15 -10.42 4.06
C PHE A 79 -8.08 -9.62 5.36
N GLU A 80 -8.86 -9.97 6.39
CA GLU A 80 -8.79 -9.32 7.70
C GLU A 80 -7.41 -9.45 8.35
N ARG A 81 -6.81 -10.65 8.29
CA ARG A 81 -5.44 -10.89 8.75
C ARG A 81 -4.46 -9.99 8.01
N TYR A 82 -4.53 -9.96 6.69
CA TYR A 82 -3.69 -9.11 5.86
C TYR A 82 -3.87 -7.62 6.16
N PHE A 83 -5.11 -7.15 6.28
CA PHE A 83 -5.46 -5.76 6.58
C PHE A 83 -4.81 -5.33 7.89
N ARG A 84 -4.84 -6.20 8.91
CA ARG A 84 -4.25 -5.97 10.22
C ARG A 84 -2.72 -5.91 10.17
N GLU A 85 -2.07 -6.87 9.51
CA GLU A 85 -0.61 -6.88 9.40
C GLU A 85 -0.10 -5.71 8.54
N SER A 86 -0.78 -5.39 7.44
CA SER A 86 -0.48 -4.20 6.62
C SER A 86 -0.60 -2.91 7.43
N LEU A 87 -1.68 -2.74 8.19
CA LEU A 87 -1.86 -1.56 9.04
C LEU A 87 -0.80 -1.49 10.14
N ARG A 88 -0.43 -2.62 10.75
CA ARG A 88 0.63 -2.70 11.77
C ARG A 88 1.98 -2.30 11.18
N ALA A 89 2.35 -2.85 10.03
CA ALA A 89 3.59 -2.55 9.33
C ALA A 89 3.66 -1.07 8.89
N ALA A 90 2.56 -0.53 8.36
CA ALA A 90 2.47 0.88 8.01
C ALA A 90 2.61 1.81 9.24
N LYS A 91 2.02 1.44 10.39
CA LYS A 91 2.19 2.16 11.65
C LYS A 91 3.65 2.14 12.12
N GLU A 92 4.30 0.97 12.09
CA GLU A 92 5.73 0.84 12.44
C GLU A 92 6.60 1.75 11.57
N ALA A 93 6.42 1.70 10.25
CA ALA A 93 7.17 2.52 9.30
C ALA A 93 6.94 4.03 9.55
N LYS A 94 5.68 4.44 9.73
CA LYS A 94 5.30 5.85 10.01
C LYS A 94 5.92 6.38 11.30
N GLN A 95 6.04 5.55 12.33
CA GLN A 95 6.61 5.94 13.62
C GLN A 95 8.14 6.04 13.57
N ARG A 96 8.80 5.11 12.88
CA ARG A 96 10.27 5.01 12.86
C ARG A 96 10.94 5.84 11.78
N ALA A 97 10.26 6.08 10.67
CA ALA A 97 10.80 6.70 9.46
C ALA A 97 9.79 7.73 8.91
N PRO A 98 9.80 8.97 9.43
CA PRO A 98 8.71 9.92 9.19
C PRO A 98 8.72 10.53 7.78
N PHE A 99 9.88 10.59 7.13
CA PHE A 99 10.03 11.19 5.81
C PHE A 99 9.48 10.27 4.74
N PHE A 100 8.94 10.84 3.66
CA PHE A 100 8.26 10.09 2.62
C PHE A 100 8.84 10.41 1.25
N SER A 101 9.02 9.39 0.43
CA SER A 101 9.43 9.51 -0.97
C SER A 101 8.65 8.51 -1.82
N TRP A 102 8.56 8.74 -3.12
CA TRP A 102 7.79 7.86 -4.01
C TRP A 102 8.35 7.82 -5.42
N SER A 103 7.98 6.80 -6.19
CA SER A 103 8.12 6.70 -7.65
C SER A 103 7.05 5.77 -8.20
N VAL A 104 6.75 5.91 -9.49
CA VAL A 104 5.84 5.03 -10.23
C VAL A 104 6.56 4.51 -11.46
N ALA A 105 6.56 3.20 -11.67
CA ALA A 105 7.12 2.57 -12.86
C ALA A 105 6.12 2.58 -14.02
N GLU A 106 6.60 2.28 -15.23
CA GLU A 106 5.79 2.26 -16.45
C GLU A 106 4.63 1.25 -16.39
N ASP A 107 4.81 0.14 -15.67
CA ASP A 107 3.77 -0.89 -15.48
C ASP A 107 2.76 -0.54 -14.37
N GLY A 108 2.81 0.68 -13.82
CA GLY A 108 1.94 1.13 -12.74
C GLY A 108 2.38 0.68 -11.34
N THR A 109 3.50 -0.04 -11.20
CA THR A 109 4.05 -0.38 -9.89
C THR A 109 4.41 0.90 -9.12
N VAL A 110 3.91 1.01 -7.90
CA VAL A 110 4.14 2.16 -7.02
C VAL A 110 5.17 1.78 -5.98
N TYR A 111 6.24 2.57 -5.90
CA TYR A 111 7.25 2.49 -4.85
C TYR A 111 7.03 3.65 -3.89
N CYS A 112 6.80 3.35 -2.62
CA CYS A 112 6.72 4.35 -1.56
C CYS A 112 7.80 4.05 -0.52
N LEU A 113 8.64 5.03 -0.22
CA LEU A 113 9.70 4.91 0.77
C LEU A 113 9.37 5.76 1.99
N ARG A 114 9.58 5.18 3.16
CA ARG A 114 9.67 5.88 4.45
C ARG A 114 11.13 5.88 4.89
N SER A 115 11.70 7.06 5.11
CA SER A 115 13.11 7.20 5.53
C SER A 115 13.27 7.85 6.90
N THR A 116 14.35 7.49 7.59
CA THR A 116 14.75 8.08 8.89
C THR A 116 15.36 9.48 8.72
N GLU A 117 15.88 9.78 7.55
CA GLU A 117 16.43 11.07 7.15
C GLU A 117 15.62 11.68 6.00
N ALA A 118 15.56 13.01 5.95
CA ALA A 118 14.92 13.72 4.85
C ALA A 118 15.73 13.52 3.57
N ALA A 119 15.05 13.13 2.48
CA ALA A 119 15.66 13.14 1.16
C ALA A 119 15.75 14.57 0.62
N LEU A 120 16.84 14.89 -0.09
CA LEU A 120 16.94 16.15 -0.85
C LEU A 120 15.87 16.18 -1.96
N ASN A 121 15.68 15.05 -2.65
CA ASN A 121 14.67 14.85 -3.67
C ASN A 121 13.76 13.68 -3.24
N PRO A 122 12.49 13.92 -2.87
CA PRO A 122 11.57 12.86 -2.44
C PRO A 122 10.92 12.11 -3.61
N HIS A 123 11.24 12.47 -4.85
CA HIS A 123 10.81 11.77 -6.05
C HIS A 123 11.81 12.01 -7.20
N PRO A 124 12.19 10.98 -7.97
CA PRO A 124 11.83 9.57 -7.79
C PRO A 124 12.61 8.92 -6.62
N VAL A 125 12.15 7.76 -6.14
CA VAL A 125 12.97 6.90 -5.26
C VAL A 125 14.14 6.33 -6.06
N ASP A 126 15.34 6.41 -5.51
CA ASP A 126 16.57 5.85 -6.09
C ASP A 126 17.32 4.95 -5.09
N GLN A 127 18.37 4.27 -5.60
CA GLN A 127 19.18 3.33 -4.84
C GLN A 127 19.82 3.92 -3.57
N THR A 128 20.14 5.22 -3.56
CA THR A 128 20.82 5.91 -2.45
C THR A 128 19.90 6.10 -1.24
N LEU A 129 18.59 6.09 -1.46
CA LEU A 129 17.59 6.21 -0.41
C LEU A 129 17.29 4.86 0.27
N LEU A 130 17.70 3.75 -0.32
CA LEU A 130 17.46 2.40 0.21
C LEU A 130 18.50 2.01 1.27
N LYS A 131 18.36 2.59 2.45
CA LYS A 131 19.27 2.40 3.60
C LYS A 131 18.65 1.50 4.67
N LYS A 132 19.50 0.87 5.48
CA LYS A 132 19.07 0.14 6.67
C LYS A 132 18.24 1.02 7.60
N GLY A 133 17.11 0.49 8.07
CA GLY A 133 16.18 1.20 8.94
C GLY A 133 15.09 1.98 8.20
N ASN A 134 15.20 2.14 6.87
CA ASN A 134 14.12 2.67 6.04
C ASN A 134 13.11 1.55 5.68
N TYR A 135 11.93 1.94 5.20
CA TYR A 135 10.86 1.01 4.83
C TYR A 135 10.41 1.29 3.41
N LEU A 136 10.38 0.26 2.57
CA LEU A 136 9.95 0.33 1.19
C LEU A 136 8.63 -0.43 1.03
N LEU A 137 7.56 0.26 0.66
CA LEU A 137 6.37 -0.36 0.10
C LEU A 137 6.54 -0.46 -1.42
N VAL A 138 6.38 -1.66 -1.96
CA VAL A 138 6.17 -1.92 -3.39
C VAL A 138 4.73 -2.38 -3.53
N ALA A 139 3.89 -1.64 -4.24
CA ALA A 139 2.49 -2.00 -4.48
C ALA A 139 2.20 -2.09 -5.98
N GLN A 140 1.39 -3.07 -6.38
CA GLN A 140 1.02 -3.33 -7.79
C GLN A 140 -0.49 -3.21 -7.96
N PRO A 141 -1.06 -1.99 -8.03
CA PRO A 141 -2.50 -1.77 -7.93
C PRO A 141 -3.29 -2.22 -9.17
N GLU A 142 -2.62 -2.31 -10.32
CA GLU A 142 -3.21 -2.75 -11.60
C GLU A 142 -3.39 -4.28 -11.67
N GLY A 143 -2.81 -5.03 -10.73
CA GLY A 143 -2.91 -6.49 -10.64
C GLY A 143 -2.08 -7.27 -11.68
N GLU A 144 -2.26 -8.59 -11.70
CA GLU A 144 -1.52 -9.49 -12.61
C GLU A 144 -2.10 -9.49 -14.04
N ALA A 145 -3.43 -9.36 -14.19
CA ALA A 145 -4.09 -9.47 -15.49
C ALA A 145 -3.69 -8.35 -16.47
N THR A 146 -3.37 -7.15 -15.97
CA THR A 146 -2.86 -6.03 -16.79
C THR A 146 -1.40 -6.24 -17.22
N ARG A 147 -0.61 -7.04 -16.49
CA ARG A 147 0.72 -7.54 -16.95
C ARG A 147 0.61 -8.52 -18.13
N GLY A 148 -0.57 -9.10 -18.38
CA GLY A 148 -0.78 -10.00 -19.53
C GLY A 148 -0.53 -9.34 -20.89
N ASN A 149 -0.64 -8.01 -20.97
CA ASN A 149 -0.33 -7.22 -22.17
C ASN A 149 0.78 -6.16 -21.98
N ALA A 150 1.10 -5.77 -20.73
CA ALA A 150 2.19 -4.86 -20.40
C ALA A 150 3.43 -5.63 -19.95
N THR A 151 4.58 -5.40 -20.57
CA THR A 151 5.86 -5.96 -20.11
C THR A 151 6.11 -5.58 -18.66
N ALA A 152 6.12 -6.57 -17.76
CA ALA A 152 6.38 -6.34 -16.34
C ALA A 152 7.69 -5.54 -16.17
N SER A 153 7.61 -4.42 -15.47
CA SER A 153 8.75 -3.51 -15.31
C SER A 153 9.86 -4.22 -14.55
N ALA A 154 11.08 -4.09 -15.06
CA ALA A 154 12.25 -4.41 -14.26
C ALA A 154 12.28 -3.51 -13.01
N ALA A 155 12.72 -4.05 -11.88
CA ALA A 155 12.90 -3.26 -10.67
C ALA A 155 13.93 -2.15 -10.94
N PRO A 156 13.61 -0.86 -10.69
CA PRO A 156 14.51 0.25 -11.01
C PRO A 156 15.76 0.30 -10.12
N PHE A 157 15.77 -0.45 -9.01
CA PHE A 157 16.86 -0.50 -8.04
C PHE A 157 16.85 -1.85 -7.31
N SER A 158 17.96 -2.16 -6.63
CA SER A 158 18.08 -3.36 -5.80
C SER A 158 17.62 -3.08 -4.37
N PHE A 159 16.85 -3.99 -3.78
CA PHE A 159 16.39 -3.88 -2.41
C PHE A 159 16.34 -5.25 -1.73
N GLY A 160 16.40 -5.24 -0.40
CA GLY A 160 16.21 -6.45 0.39
C GLY A 160 16.06 -6.17 1.88
N GLY A 161 15.51 -7.16 2.58
CA GLY A 161 15.17 -7.09 3.99
C GLY A 161 14.06 -8.08 4.33
N THR A 162 13.37 -7.86 5.44
CA THR A 162 12.15 -8.61 5.78
C THR A 162 10.92 -7.89 5.27
N ASP A 163 10.10 -8.58 4.48
CA ASP A 163 8.75 -8.16 4.16
C ASP A 163 7.85 -8.35 5.39
N LEU A 164 7.30 -7.26 5.91
CA LEU A 164 6.47 -7.27 7.11
C LEU A 164 5.06 -7.80 6.84
N LEU A 165 4.66 -7.96 5.58
CA LEU A 165 3.35 -8.53 5.22
C LEU A 165 3.36 -10.06 5.24
N SER A 166 4.42 -10.67 4.67
CA SER A 166 4.60 -12.13 4.65
C SER A 166 5.45 -12.67 5.81
N GLY A 167 6.33 -11.86 6.39
CA GLY A 167 7.36 -12.27 7.35
C GLY A 167 8.63 -12.83 6.70
N GLU A 168 8.67 -12.95 5.38
CA GLU A 168 9.77 -13.57 4.65
C GLU A 168 10.93 -12.60 4.37
N LYS A 169 12.11 -13.16 4.09
CA LYS A 169 13.25 -12.39 3.57
C LYS A 169 13.10 -12.22 2.07
N VAL A 170 13.16 -10.97 1.63
CA VAL A 170 13.07 -10.60 0.21
C VAL A 170 14.41 -10.03 -0.24
N ARG A 171 14.84 -10.41 -1.44
CA ARG A 171 15.95 -9.78 -2.15
C ARG A 171 15.58 -9.68 -3.63
N VAL A 172 15.55 -8.45 -4.13
CA VAL A 172 15.28 -8.14 -5.53
C VAL A 172 16.46 -7.35 -6.08
N SER A 173 17.04 -7.84 -7.17
CA SER A 173 18.10 -7.14 -7.88
C SER A 173 17.52 -6.11 -8.83
N GLY A 174 18.15 -4.94 -8.93
CA GLY A 174 17.83 -3.95 -9.96
C GLY A 174 17.98 -4.55 -11.35
N GLY A 175 17.04 -4.24 -12.24
CA GLY A 175 16.97 -4.84 -13.57
C GLY A 175 16.24 -6.19 -13.63
N ALA A 176 15.95 -6.83 -12.49
CA ALA A 176 15.19 -8.08 -12.46
C ALA A 176 13.68 -7.81 -12.46
N THR A 177 12.91 -8.71 -13.06
CA THR A 177 11.44 -8.73 -12.96
C THR A 177 11.04 -9.60 -11.77
N PRO A 178 10.59 -9.03 -10.64
CA PRO A 178 10.16 -9.83 -9.51
C PRO A 178 8.85 -10.58 -9.83
N ALA A 179 8.67 -11.74 -9.18
CA ALA A 179 7.39 -12.44 -9.17
C ALA A 179 6.27 -11.48 -8.71
N TYR A 180 5.06 -11.72 -9.22
CA TYR A 180 3.92 -10.90 -8.84
C TYR A 180 3.62 -11.05 -7.35
N ALA A 181 3.53 -9.91 -6.67
CA ALA A 181 3.08 -9.79 -5.30
C ALA A 181 2.24 -8.51 -5.23
N PRO A 182 0.97 -8.56 -4.77
CA PRO A 182 0.10 -7.38 -4.76
C PRO A 182 0.71 -6.19 -4.00
N ALA A 183 1.34 -6.48 -2.86
CA ALA A 183 2.18 -5.54 -2.15
C ALA A 183 3.27 -6.28 -1.36
N MET A 184 4.40 -5.61 -1.17
CA MET A 184 5.46 -5.97 -0.23
C MET A 184 5.81 -4.73 0.59
N LEU A 185 5.87 -4.85 1.91
CA LEU A 185 6.31 -3.76 2.80
C LEU A 185 7.59 -4.18 3.49
N ILE A 186 8.71 -3.85 2.86
CA ILE A 186 10.04 -4.30 3.25
C ILE A 186 10.64 -3.35 4.28
N ARG A 187 11.01 -3.87 5.46
CA ARG A 187 11.95 -3.21 6.36
C ARG A 187 13.37 -3.46 5.84
N LEU A 188 14.04 -2.40 5.39
CA LEU A 188 15.33 -2.51 4.72
C LEU A 188 16.47 -2.76 5.71
N GLY A 189 17.39 -3.65 5.31
CA GLY A 189 18.67 -3.84 6.01
C GLY A 189 18.67 -4.87 7.13
N ASP A 190 18.08 -6.04 6.86
CA ASP A 190 18.49 -7.27 7.55
C ASP A 190 19.71 -7.91 6.87
#